data_AF-A0A9P5AHK7-F1
#
_entry.id   AF-A0A9P5AHK7-F1
#
_cell.length_a   1.000
_cell.length_b   1.000
_cell.length_c   1.000
_cell.angle_alpha   90.00
_cell.angle_beta   90.00
_cell.angle_gamma   90.00
#
_symmetry.space_group_name_H-M   'P 1'
#
loop_
_entity.id
_entity.type
_entity.pdbx_description
1 polymer ?
#
loop_
_entity_poly.entity_id
_entity_poly.type
_entity_poly.pdbx_seq_one_letter_code
_entity_poly.pdbx_strand_id
1 'polypeptide(L)'
;MVDLTDNEGHKIWSGPENWYKIVLADGSELGISYPGSNPYQIQVVPAGRGMVVRYQRFDGDDRLNQGWPIGDKGYFRCMQLSHDGKQVLLNMGISGQQAAFTAMAENNAHGMRAEQLAHNRVALYGYNAEGRLCGLRVRSTSGNAPIDPHYGEYLVGLDCEFVKVSTKLSQGTF
;
A
#
# COMPACT_ATOMS: atom_id res chain seq x y z
N MET A 1 -0.83 -18.68 -13.73
CA MET A 1 -0.90 -17.24 -13.45
C MET A 1 0.33 -16.89 -12.63
N VAL A 2 1.06 -15.83 -12.97
CA VAL A 2 2.29 -15.43 -12.28
C VAL A 2 1.93 -14.40 -11.22
N ASP A 3 2.41 -14.60 -9.99
CA ASP A 3 2.18 -13.69 -8.86
C ASP A 3 3.27 -12.61 -8.80
N LEU A 4 2.91 -11.45 -8.28
CA LEU A 4 3.84 -10.38 -7.90
C LEU A 4 4.80 -10.87 -6.82
N THR A 5 6.01 -10.32 -6.86
CA THR A 5 7.07 -10.60 -5.88
C THR A 5 7.43 -9.34 -5.09
N ASP A 6 7.88 -9.55 -3.87
CA ASP A 6 8.52 -8.56 -3.02
C ASP A 6 9.95 -8.27 -3.52
N ASN A 7 10.64 -7.34 -2.85
CA ASN A 7 11.97 -6.88 -3.24
C ASN A 7 13.03 -8.00 -3.31
N GLU A 8 12.85 -9.09 -2.56
CA GLU A 8 13.74 -10.25 -2.54
C GLU A 8 13.36 -11.31 -3.59
N GLY A 9 12.27 -11.11 -4.34
CA GLY A 9 11.77 -12.05 -5.33
C GLY A 9 10.85 -13.12 -4.74
N HIS A 10 10.45 -13.01 -3.48
CA HIS A 10 9.46 -13.91 -2.88
C HIS A 10 8.06 -13.43 -3.23
N LYS A 11 7.13 -14.37 -3.38
CA LYS A 11 5.74 -14.02 -3.69
C LYS A 11 5.13 -13.14 -2.61
N ILE A 12 4.35 -12.13 -3.03
CA ILE A 12 3.51 -11.36 -2.13
C ILE A 12 2.29 -12.22 -1.77
N TRP A 13 2.19 -12.57 -0.49
CA TRP A 13 1.13 -13.43 0.03
C TRP A 13 0.11 -12.65 0.85
N SER A 14 -1.15 -13.08 0.77
CA SER A 14 -2.20 -12.61 1.67
C SER A 14 -2.08 -13.22 3.07
N GLY A 15 -2.76 -12.60 4.03
CA GLY A 15 -2.97 -13.16 5.38
C GLY A 15 -2.30 -12.36 6.50
N PRO A 16 -2.69 -12.62 7.76
CA PRO A 16 -2.31 -11.83 8.94
C PRO A 16 -0.82 -11.86 9.28
N GLU A 17 -0.06 -12.84 8.81
CA GLU A 17 1.39 -12.93 9.03
C GLU A 17 2.21 -12.17 7.96
N ASN A 18 1.54 -11.70 6.90
CA ASN A 18 2.20 -11.17 5.72
C ASN A 18 2.10 -9.65 5.63
N TRP A 19 2.93 -8.96 6.42
CA TRP A 19 3.07 -7.51 6.39
C TRP A 19 4.25 -7.06 5.55
N TYR A 20 4.08 -5.94 4.87
CA TYR A 20 5.05 -5.35 3.96
C TYR A 20 5.11 -3.84 4.19
N LYS A 21 6.27 -3.24 4.02
CA LYS A 21 6.39 -1.80 3.77
C LYS A 21 6.25 -1.56 2.27
N ILE A 22 5.65 -0.44 1.90
CA ILE A 22 5.72 0.09 0.53
C ILE A 22 6.82 1.15 0.54
N VAL A 23 7.92 0.87 -0.15
CA VAL A 23 9.10 1.73 -0.24
C VAL A 23 9.19 2.32 -1.66
N LEU A 24 9.36 3.62 -1.78
CA LEU A 24 9.48 4.30 -3.07
C LEU A 24 10.91 4.24 -3.63
N ALA A 25 11.08 4.64 -4.89
CA ALA A 25 12.38 4.65 -5.57
C ALA A 25 13.50 5.42 -4.83
N ASP A 26 13.14 6.45 -4.07
CA ASP A 26 14.09 7.27 -3.29
C ASP A 26 14.34 6.74 -1.88
N GLY A 27 13.79 5.57 -1.54
CA GLY A 27 13.89 4.95 -0.21
C GLY A 27 12.90 5.50 0.82
N SER A 28 12.06 6.47 0.46
CA SER A 28 10.96 6.91 1.32
C SER A 28 9.87 5.84 1.45
N GLU A 29 9.04 5.94 2.48
CA GLU A 29 7.98 4.98 2.77
C GLU A 29 6.60 5.65 2.66
N LEU A 30 5.54 4.86 2.55
CA LEU A 30 4.17 5.36 2.70
C LEU A 30 3.75 5.37 4.17
N GLY A 31 3.12 6.45 4.61
CA GLY A 31 2.51 6.58 5.93
C GLY A 31 1.18 7.33 5.89
N ILE A 32 0.48 7.37 7.01
CA ILE A 32 -0.71 8.22 7.18
C ILE A 32 -0.35 9.54 7.88
N SER A 33 -1.04 10.61 7.50
CA SER A 33 -0.97 11.89 8.21
C SER A 33 -1.42 11.71 9.67
N TYR A 34 -0.53 11.91 10.64
CA TYR A 34 -0.85 11.86 12.08
C TYR A 34 -0.44 13.17 12.80
N PRO A 35 -1.32 13.73 13.66
CA PRO A 35 -2.73 13.36 13.84
C PRO A 35 -3.55 13.67 12.57
N GLY A 36 -4.52 12.81 12.25
CA GLY A 36 -5.38 12.95 11.07
C GLY A 36 -6.82 12.56 11.38
N SER A 37 -7.74 12.96 10.51
CA SER A 37 -9.15 12.55 10.54
C SER A 37 -9.40 11.49 9.46
N ASN A 38 -10.36 10.59 9.69
CA ASN A 38 -10.82 9.63 8.68
C ASN A 38 -11.58 10.39 7.57
N PRO A 39 -11.28 10.21 6.27
CA PRO A 39 -10.21 9.38 5.69
C PRO A 39 -8.82 9.99 5.91
N TYR A 40 -7.86 9.17 6.39
CA TYR A 40 -6.48 9.59 6.59
C TYR A 40 -5.78 9.73 5.23
N GLN A 41 -5.09 10.83 4.98
CA GLN A 41 -4.34 11.00 3.75
C GLN A 41 -3.07 10.15 3.76
N ILE A 42 -2.81 9.41 2.67
CA ILE A 42 -1.52 8.74 2.48
C ILE A 42 -0.48 9.77 2.05
N GLN A 43 0.65 9.76 2.73
CA GLN A 43 1.77 10.64 2.48
C GLN A 43 3.05 9.82 2.30
N VAL A 44 3.96 10.35 1.51
CA VAL A 44 5.36 9.94 1.48
C VAL A 44 6.03 10.44 2.75
N VAL A 45 6.73 9.57 3.46
CA VAL A 45 7.43 9.87 4.71
C VAL A 45 8.86 9.32 4.67
N PRO A 46 9.79 9.85 5.47
CA PRO A 46 11.13 9.28 5.57
C PRO A 46 11.12 7.80 5.97
N ALA A 47 12.16 7.07 5.57
CA ALA A 47 12.35 5.67 5.94
C ALA A 47 12.25 5.46 7.46
N GLY A 48 11.62 4.36 7.87
CA GLY A 48 11.38 4.03 9.28
C GLY A 48 10.16 4.70 9.91
N ARG A 49 9.44 5.59 9.20
CA ARG A 49 8.21 6.25 9.68
C ARG A 49 6.95 5.75 8.99
N GLY A 50 7.07 4.88 8.00
CA GLY A 50 5.96 4.38 7.22
C GLY A 50 5.04 3.45 8.01
N MET A 51 3.83 3.30 7.48
CA MET A 51 2.91 2.25 7.86
C MET A 51 3.34 0.93 7.21
N VAL A 52 2.78 -0.17 7.72
CA VAL A 52 2.86 -1.47 7.05
C VAL A 52 1.52 -1.80 6.41
N VAL A 53 1.55 -2.59 5.34
CA VAL A 53 0.38 -3.06 4.61
C VAL A 53 0.40 -4.57 4.54
N ARG A 54 -0.78 -5.18 4.54
CA ARG A 54 -0.97 -6.58 4.15
C ARG A 54 -1.88 -6.62 2.92
N TYR A 55 -1.50 -7.45 1.96
CA TYR A 55 -2.31 -7.71 0.78
C TYR A 55 -3.50 -8.62 1.13
N GLN A 56 -4.64 -8.33 0.52
CA GLN A 56 -5.85 -9.13 0.57
C GLN A 56 -6.36 -9.35 -0.85
N ARG A 57 -6.60 -10.61 -1.24
CA ARG A 57 -7.07 -10.94 -2.58
C ARG A 57 -8.50 -10.46 -2.82
N PHE A 58 -9.32 -10.53 -1.78
CA PHE A 58 -10.69 -10.07 -1.76
C PHE A 58 -10.86 -9.02 -0.66
N ASP A 59 -11.82 -8.13 -0.83
CA ASP A 59 -12.06 -7.04 0.10
C ASP A 59 -12.44 -7.56 1.50
N GLY A 60 -11.74 -7.10 2.53
CA GLY A 60 -11.95 -7.55 3.91
C GLY A 60 -11.59 -9.02 4.18
N ASP A 61 -10.91 -9.70 3.25
CA ASP A 61 -10.60 -11.13 3.36
C ASP A 61 -9.20 -11.38 3.93
N ASP A 62 -9.13 -12.27 4.92
CA ASP A 62 -7.89 -12.66 5.62
C ASP A 62 -7.47 -14.10 5.34
N ARG A 63 -8.02 -14.72 4.28
CA ARG A 63 -7.58 -16.05 3.82
C ARG A 63 -6.06 -16.07 3.57
N LEU A 64 -5.44 -17.14 4.06
CA LEU A 64 -4.00 -17.36 4.00
C LEU A 64 -3.55 -17.78 2.59
N ASN A 65 -2.28 -17.47 2.29
CA ASN A 65 -1.53 -18.05 1.16
C ASN A 65 -2.17 -17.84 -0.21
N GLN A 66 -2.87 -16.72 -0.41
CA GLN A 66 -3.31 -16.30 -1.73
C GLN A 66 -2.27 -15.33 -2.29
N GLY A 67 -1.69 -15.69 -3.43
CA GLY A 67 -0.76 -14.82 -4.14
C GLY A 67 -1.48 -13.62 -4.71
N TRP A 68 -0.71 -12.61 -5.14
CA TRP A 68 -1.24 -11.52 -5.94
C TRP A 68 -0.84 -11.68 -7.40
N PRO A 69 -1.69 -12.31 -8.23
CA PRO A 69 -1.52 -12.31 -9.67
C PRO A 69 -1.23 -10.93 -10.27
N ILE A 70 -0.22 -10.86 -11.13
CA ILE A 70 0.14 -9.64 -11.86
C ILE A 70 -1.06 -9.14 -12.67
N GLY A 71 -1.36 -7.84 -12.54
CA GLY A 71 -2.45 -7.17 -13.26
C GLY A 71 -3.84 -7.36 -12.65
N ASP A 72 -3.99 -8.22 -11.63
CA ASP A 72 -5.27 -8.39 -10.96
C ASP A 72 -5.52 -7.35 -9.89
N LYS A 73 -6.81 -7.18 -9.58
CA LYS A 73 -7.28 -6.35 -8.48
C LYS A 73 -6.97 -7.02 -7.12
N GLY A 74 -6.45 -6.22 -6.20
CA GLY A 74 -6.17 -6.57 -4.81
C GLY A 74 -6.61 -5.47 -3.86
N TYR A 75 -6.54 -5.75 -2.56
CA TYR A 75 -6.93 -4.83 -1.49
C TYR A 75 -5.81 -4.76 -0.45
N PHE A 76 -5.76 -3.67 0.29
CA PHE A 76 -4.78 -3.47 1.34
C PHE A 76 -5.44 -3.11 2.66
N ARG A 77 -5.05 -3.85 3.69
CA ARG A 77 -5.21 -3.43 5.07
C ARG A 77 -3.87 -2.85 5.53
N CYS A 78 -3.88 -1.65 6.07
CA CYS A 78 -2.69 -1.01 6.62
C CYS A 78 -2.75 -0.90 8.14
N MET A 79 -1.57 -0.85 8.74
CA MET A 79 -1.35 -0.67 10.17
C MET A 79 -0.28 0.39 10.38
N GLN A 80 -0.58 1.40 11.20
CA GLN A 80 0.41 2.35 11.71
C GLN A 80 0.34 2.39 13.23
N LEU A 81 1.51 2.52 13.87
CA LEU A 81 1.61 2.73 15.31
C LEU A 81 1.51 4.23 15.61
N SER A 82 0.63 4.60 16.52
CA SER A 82 0.61 5.94 17.10
C SER A 82 1.77 6.12 18.10
N HIS A 83 2.03 7.37 18.49
CA HIS A 83 3.10 7.69 19.44
C HIS A 83 2.90 7.02 20.82
N ASP A 84 1.66 6.73 21.22
CA ASP A 84 1.33 6.01 22.46
C ASP A 84 1.34 4.48 22.29
N GLY A 85 1.84 3.98 21.14
CA GLY A 85 1.96 2.55 20.86
C GLY A 85 0.67 1.84 20.46
N LYS A 86 -0.44 2.57 20.30
CA LYS A 86 -1.70 1.99 19.81
C LYS A 86 -1.62 1.70 18.32
N GLN A 87 -2.25 0.62 17.91
CA GLN A 87 -2.36 0.24 16.51
C GLN A 87 -3.58 0.89 15.89
N VAL A 88 -3.37 1.56 14.76
CA VAL A 88 -4.45 2.07 13.90
C VAL A 88 -4.50 1.18 12.66
N LEU A 89 -5.59 0.42 12.53
CA LEU A 89 -5.84 -0.48 11.40
C LEU A 89 -6.87 0.14 10.45
N LEU A 90 -6.50 0.29 9.17
CA LEU A 90 -7.29 0.97 8.16
C LEU A 90 -7.26 0.19 6.83
N ASN A 91 -8.17 0.49 5.92
CA ASN A 91 -8.19 0.00 4.56
C ASN A 91 -7.68 1.08 3.63
N MET A 92 -6.71 0.75 2.77
CA MET A 92 -6.11 1.70 1.85
C MET A 92 -6.81 1.66 0.49
N GLY A 93 -7.08 2.85 -0.06
CA GLY A 93 -7.72 2.99 -1.36
C GLY A 93 -7.86 4.44 -1.78
N ILE A 94 -8.70 4.68 -2.80
CA ILE A 94 -9.02 6.03 -3.27
C ILE A 94 -10.35 6.45 -2.67
N SER A 95 -10.39 7.63 -2.04
CA SER A 95 -11.61 8.22 -1.48
C SER A 95 -12.35 9.10 -2.49
N GLY A 96 -13.67 9.23 -2.32
CA GLY A 96 -14.70 9.79 -3.22
C GLY A 96 -14.39 11.03 -4.09
N GLN A 97 -15.21 12.10 -3.98
CA GLN A 97 -15.37 13.11 -5.04
C GLN A 97 -14.11 13.87 -5.47
N GLN A 98 -13.07 13.93 -4.63
CA GLN A 98 -11.79 14.57 -4.99
C GLN A 98 -10.69 13.57 -5.35
N ALA A 99 -10.98 12.25 -5.39
CA ALA A 99 -10.06 11.16 -5.65
C ALA A 99 -8.73 11.38 -4.91
N ALA A 100 -8.64 11.01 -3.64
CA ALA A 100 -7.39 11.09 -2.89
C ALA A 100 -6.94 9.70 -2.46
N PHE A 101 -5.64 9.43 -2.50
CA PHE A 101 -5.09 8.19 -1.96
C PHE A 101 -5.09 8.25 -0.43
N THR A 102 -5.86 7.38 0.19
CA THR A 102 -6.26 7.49 1.60
C THR A 102 -6.31 6.12 2.29
N ALA A 103 -6.30 6.16 3.62
CA ALA A 103 -6.59 5.03 4.48
C ALA A 103 -7.85 5.32 5.31
N MET A 104 -8.78 4.38 5.33
CA MET A 104 -10.12 4.55 5.90
C MET A 104 -10.44 3.46 6.92
N ALA A 105 -11.17 3.80 7.98
CA ALA A 105 -11.63 2.78 8.94
C ALA A 105 -12.68 1.84 8.31
N GLU A 106 -13.50 2.40 7.41
CA GLU A 106 -14.57 1.71 6.71
C GLU A 106 -14.01 0.81 5.59
N ASN A 107 -14.76 -0.24 5.26
CA ASN A 107 -14.44 -1.12 4.14
C ASN A 107 -14.94 -0.55 2.81
N ASN A 108 -14.40 0.62 2.46
CA ASN A 108 -14.73 1.32 1.21
C ASN A 108 -13.48 1.50 0.33
N ALA A 109 -12.52 0.59 0.46
CA ALA A 109 -11.36 0.56 -0.41
C ALA A 109 -11.77 -0.02 -1.76
N HIS A 110 -11.70 0.79 -2.81
CA HIS A 110 -12.06 0.32 -4.16
C HIS A 110 -11.03 -0.62 -4.78
N GLY A 111 -9.95 -0.96 -4.05
CA GLY A 111 -8.90 -1.88 -4.47
C GLY A 111 -7.83 -1.22 -5.34
N MET A 112 -6.82 -2.01 -5.67
CA MET A 112 -5.61 -1.59 -6.37
C MET A 112 -5.21 -2.63 -7.40
N ARG A 113 -4.51 -2.20 -8.45
CA ARG A 113 -3.86 -3.09 -9.43
C ARG A 113 -2.36 -2.88 -9.33
N ALA A 114 -1.59 -3.93 -9.51
CA ALA A 114 -0.14 -3.86 -9.52
C ALA A 114 0.46 -4.65 -10.69
N GLU A 115 1.53 -4.11 -11.25
CA GLU A 115 2.32 -4.72 -12.33
C GLU A 115 3.76 -4.91 -11.86
N GLN A 116 4.38 -6.05 -12.20
CA GLN A 116 5.79 -6.29 -11.89
C GLN A 116 6.67 -5.48 -12.87
N LEU A 117 7.58 -4.68 -12.32
CA LEU A 117 8.65 -4.00 -13.04
C LEU A 117 9.97 -4.77 -12.90
N ALA A 118 10.98 -4.35 -13.65
CA ALA A 118 12.34 -4.89 -13.52
C ALA A 118 12.88 -4.74 -12.09
N HIS A 119 13.81 -5.63 -11.71
CA HIS A 119 14.47 -5.62 -10.39
C HIS A 119 13.49 -5.75 -9.20
N ASN A 120 12.44 -6.56 -9.37
CA ASN A 120 11.41 -6.81 -8.35
C ASN A 120 10.64 -5.58 -7.87
N ARG A 121 10.71 -4.47 -8.61
CA ARG A 121 9.90 -3.28 -8.37
C ARG A 121 8.47 -3.50 -8.84
N VAL A 122 7.54 -2.69 -8.37
CA VAL A 122 6.11 -2.80 -8.64
C VAL A 122 5.57 -1.42 -9.04
N ALA A 123 4.80 -1.38 -10.12
CA ALA A 123 3.98 -0.22 -10.46
C ALA A 123 2.58 -0.40 -9.85
N LEU A 124 2.20 0.47 -8.93
CA LEU A 124 0.92 0.41 -8.22
C LEU A 124 -0.09 1.43 -8.76
N TYR A 125 -1.33 0.99 -8.97
CA TYR A 125 -2.44 1.75 -9.51
C TYR A 125 -3.66 1.62 -8.60
N GLY A 126 -4.55 2.62 -8.60
CA GLY A 126 -5.78 2.59 -7.82
C GLY A 126 -7.02 2.43 -8.68
N TYR A 127 -8.11 1.93 -8.08
CA TYR A 127 -9.45 2.01 -8.65
C TYR A 127 -10.25 3.10 -7.95
N ASN A 128 -11.07 3.83 -8.70
CA ASN A 128 -12.04 4.78 -8.13
C ASN A 128 -13.37 4.07 -7.76
N ALA A 129 -14.34 4.84 -7.24
CA ALA A 129 -15.66 4.33 -6.85
C ALA A 129 -16.47 3.71 -8.01
N GLU A 130 -16.19 4.12 -9.25
CA GLU A 130 -16.82 3.59 -10.46
C GLU A 130 -16.11 2.35 -11.02
N GLY A 131 -15.03 1.90 -10.37
CA GLY A 131 -14.19 0.79 -10.84
C GLY A 131 -13.26 1.17 -11.99
N ARG A 132 -13.07 2.47 -12.27
CA ARG A 132 -12.11 2.96 -13.26
C ARG A 132 -10.69 2.98 -12.66
N LEU A 133 -9.74 2.42 -13.40
CA LEU A 133 -8.32 2.44 -13.05
C LEU A 133 -7.73 3.86 -13.20
N CYS A 134 -6.85 4.24 -12.29
CA CYS A 134 -6.08 5.48 -12.35
C CYS A 134 -4.63 5.28 -11.93
N GLY A 135 -3.75 6.12 -12.44
CA GLY A 135 -2.36 6.17 -12.00
C GLY A 135 -2.24 6.87 -10.65
N LEU A 136 -1.10 6.73 -9.99
CA LEU A 136 -0.81 7.29 -8.68
C LEU A 136 0.49 8.08 -8.75
N ARG A 137 0.44 9.36 -8.39
CA ARG A 137 1.58 10.27 -8.52
C ARG A 137 1.89 10.95 -7.19
N VAL A 138 3.15 10.92 -6.78
CA VAL A 138 3.65 11.73 -5.66
C VAL A 138 3.64 13.20 -6.08
N ARG A 139 2.96 14.05 -5.30
CA ARG A 139 2.98 15.51 -5.52
C ARG A 139 4.34 16.07 -5.11
N SER A 140 4.93 16.94 -5.93
CA SER A 140 6.20 17.59 -5.57
C SER A 140 5.95 18.64 -4.48
N THR A 141 6.29 18.31 -3.23
CA THR A 141 6.27 19.21 -2.07
C THR A 141 7.48 18.93 -1.18
N SER A 142 8.00 19.92 -0.48
CA SER A 142 9.04 19.70 0.53
C SER A 142 8.49 18.93 1.74
N GLY A 143 9.15 17.83 2.14
CA GLY A 143 8.74 17.03 3.29
C GLY A 143 7.71 15.95 2.94
N ASN A 144 6.74 15.72 3.83
CA ASN A 144 5.72 14.71 3.58
C ASN A 144 4.86 15.09 2.37
N ALA A 145 4.87 14.26 1.33
CA ALA A 145 4.20 14.56 0.06
C ALA A 145 2.97 13.67 -0.15
N PRO A 146 1.78 14.22 -0.45
CA PRO A 146 0.60 13.40 -0.72
C PRO A 146 0.73 12.66 -2.06
N ILE A 147 0.00 11.56 -2.17
CA ILE A 147 -0.15 10.81 -3.42
C ILE A 147 -1.52 11.11 -4.01
N ASP A 148 -1.53 11.66 -5.22
CA ASP A 148 -2.75 11.97 -5.95
C ASP A 148 -2.98 10.96 -7.06
N PRO A 149 -4.21 10.43 -7.18
CA PRO A 149 -4.61 9.72 -8.38
C PRO A 149 -4.70 10.69 -9.57
N HIS A 150 -4.39 10.17 -10.75
CA HIS A 150 -4.56 10.92 -12.00
C HIS A 150 -5.20 10.03 -13.07
N TYR A 151 -5.97 10.68 -13.93
CA TYR A 151 -6.71 10.05 -15.02
C TYR A 151 -6.18 10.58 -16.35
N GLY A 152 -5.99 9.69 -17.31
CA GLY A 152 -5.50 10.04 -18.64
C GLY A 152 -5.40 8.81 -19.53
N GLU A 153 -4.93 9.01 -20.76
CA GLU A 153 -4.64 7.92 -21.71
C GLU A 153 -3.44 7.09 -21.24
N TYR A 154 -2.43 7.75 -20.65
CA TYR A 154 -1.25 7.12 -20.10
C TYR A 154 -1.27 7.20 -18.57
N LEU A 155 -1.52 6.07 -17.92
CA LEU A 155 -1.49 5.98 -16.46
C LEU A 155 -0.06 5.72 -16.00
N VAL A 156 0.41 6.52 -15.06
CA VAL A 156 1.70 6.30 -14.39
C VAL A 156 1.43 5.62 -13.05
N GLY A 157 1.93 4.39 -12.88
CA GLY A 157 1.87 3.71 -11.60
C GLY A 157 2.85 4.31 -10.59
N LEU A 158 2.51 4.23 -9.31
CA LEU A 158 3.45 4.54 -8.24
C LEU A 158 4.56 3.47 -8.26
N ASP A 159 5.78 3.88 -8.57
CA ASP A 159 6.95 2.99 -8.61
C ASP A 159 7.46 2.74 -7.19
N CYS A 160 7.27 1.50 -6.72
CA CYS A 160 7.57 1.10 -5.36
C CYS A 160 8.09 -0.34 -5.26
N GLU A 161 8.60 -0.69 -4.09
CA GLU A 161 8.98 -2.04 -3.70
C GLU A 161 8.14 -2.46 -2.49
N PHE A 162 7.76 -3.74 -2.46
CA PHE A 162 7.20 -4.35 -1.26
C PHE A 162 8.35 -4.96 -0.48
N VAL A 163 8.57 -4.50 0.76
CA VAL A 163 9.62 -5.01 1.63
C VAL A 163 8.99 -5.78 2.77
N LYS A 164 9.31 -7.07 2.88
CA LYS A 164 8.74 -7.93 3.92
C LYS A 164 9.09 -7.43 5.31
N VAL A 165 8.10 -7.32 6.19
CA VAL A 165 8.31 -7.04 7.61
C VAL A 165 8.09 -8.32 8.41
N SER A 166 9.09 -8.73 9.19
CA SER A 166 8.92 -9.85 10.11
C SER A 166 7.92 -9.50 11.20
N THR A 167 6.90 -10.34 11.39
CA THR A 167 5.97 -10.27 12.52
C THR A 167 6.52 -10.92 13.78
N LYS A 168 7.65 -11.64 13.67
CA LYS A 168 8.36 -12.22 14.80
C LYS A 168 9.68 -11.48 14.93
N LEU A 169 9.83 -10.70 15.99
CA LEU A 169 11.17 -10.40 16.50
C LEU A 169 11.84 -11.76 16.66
N SER A 170 12.97 -12.00 15.98
CA SER A 170 13.76 -13.19 16.24
C SER A 170 14.02 -13.21 17.74
N GLN A 171 13.52 -14.22 18.45
CA GLN A 171 14.01 -14.51 19.78
C GLN A 171 15.44 -15.03 19.57
N GLY A 172 16.37 -14.08 19.37
CA GLY A 172 17.78 -14.40 19.24
C GLY A 172 18.19 -15.07 20.53
N THR A 173 18.58 -16.34 20.43
CA THR A 173 19.51 -16.93 21.39
C THR A 173 20.85 -16.25 21.15
N PHE A 174 21.08 -15.15 21.88
CA PHE A 174 22.43 -14.67 22.16
C PHE A 174 23.06 -15.57 23.23
#